data_AF-A0A2N9LGF7-F1
#
_entry.id   AF-A0A2N9LGF7-F1
#
_cell.length_a   1.000
_cell.length_b   1.000
_cell.length_c   1.000
_cell.angle_alpha   90.00
_cell.angle_beta   90.00
_cell.angle_gamma   90.00
#
_symmetry.space_group_name_H-M   'P 1'
#
loop_
_entity.id
_entity.type
_entity.pdbx_description
1 polymer ?
#
loop_
_entity_poly.entity_id
_entity_poly.type
_entity_poly.pdbx_seq_one_letter_code
_entity_poly.pdbx_strand_id
1 'polypeptide(L)'
;MRTLRDATCDRVEEDIRRVAAGVAQSFGVTIDVALRRGNPVTRNTPEERELAAASVVAAGLPLRRDMLPAMTGEDFAWYLQHRPGAFVWIGNGPTEGGRELHNSAYDFNDAILPAAAAYLASVAKRALG
;
A
#
# COMPACT_ATOMS: atom_id res chain seq x y z
N MET A 1 -0.19 10.40 10.40
CA MET A 1 -1.01 9.27 10.90
C MET A 1 -1.04 8.17 9.84
N ARG A 2 -1.02 6.88 10.24
CA ARG A 2 -1.06 5.73 9.32
C ARG A 2 -2.12 4.74 9.80
N THR A 3 -2.95 4.27 8.87
CA THR A 3 -3.97 3.23 9.11
C THR A 3 -4.08 2.34 7.87
N LEU A 4 -4.69 1.16 8.03
CA LEU A 4 -4.93 0.20 6.92
C LEU A 4 -6.38 0.23 6.41
N ARG A 5 -7.19 1.13 6.97
CA ARG A 5 -8.60 1.37 6.59
C ARG A 5 -8.91 2.85 6.78
N ASP A 6 -9.68 3.41 5.85
CA ASP A 6 -10.08 4.82 5.91
C ASP A 6 -10.98 5.08 7.13
N ALA A 7 -11.93 4.19 7.40
CA ALA A 7 -12.78 4.28 8.60
C ALA A 7 -12.00 4.22 9.93
N THR A 8 -10.81 3.59 9.94
CA THR A 8 -9.92 3.64 11.10
C THR A 8 -9.21 5.00 11.18
N CYS A 9 -8.83 5.58 10.04
CA CYS A 9 -8.27 6.93 9.97
C CYS A 9 -9.27 7.94 10.55
N ASP A 10 -10.52 7.90 10.08
CA ASP A 10 -11.60 8.78 10.52
C ASP A 10 -11.79 8.71 12.04
N ARG A 11 -11.89 7.49 12.58
CA ARG A 11 -12.05 7.27 14.02
C ARG A 11 -10.90 7.82 14.83
N VAL A 12 -9.66 7.62 14.38
CA VAL A 12 -8.49 8.14 15.09
C VAL A 12 -8.49 9.67 15.07
N GLU A 13 -8.88 10.32 13.96
CA GLU A 13 -9.01 11.78 13.94
C GLU A 13 -10.11 12.30 14.88
N GLU A 14 -11.24 11.62 14.96
CA GLU A 14 -12.31 11.90 15.91
C GLU A 14 -11.82 11.76 17.35
N ASP A 15 -11.12 10.66 17.66
CA ASP A 15 -10.57 10.38 18.98
C ASP A 15 -9.52 11.43 19.39
N ILE A 16 -8.65 11.86 18.48
CA ILE A 16 -7.67 12.93 18.76
C ILE A 16 -8.40 14.22 19.15
N ARG A 17 -9.43 14.62 18.39
CA ARG A 17 -10.20 15.84 18.69
C ARG A 17 -10.94 15.72 20.02
N ARG A 18 -11.55 14.56 20.30
CA ARG A 18 -12.28 14.27 21.54
C ARG A 18 -11.36 14.35 22.75
N VAL A 19 -10.17 13.74 22.68
CA VAL A 19 -9.18 13.78 23.77
C VAL A 19 -8.68 15.19 23.98
N ALA A 20 -8.34 15.93 22.91
CA ALA A 20 -7.90 17.31 23.00
C ALA A 20 -8.95 18.22 23.66
N ALA A 21 -10.23 18.06 23.31
CA ALA A 21 -11.32 18.81 23.93
C ALA A 21 -11.44 18.53 25.43
N GLY A 22 -11.31 17.26 25.86
CA GLY A 22 -11.32 16.90 27.27
C GLY A 22 -10.16 17.53 28.04
N VAL A 23 -8.94 17.50 27.48
CA VAL A 23 -7.77 18.14 28.10
C VAL A 23 -7.95 19.65 28.19
N ALA A 24 -8.41 20.30 27.12
CA ALA A 24 -8.69 21.74 27.10
C ALA A 24 -9.64 22.13 28.24
N GLN A 25 -10.72 21.37 28.41
CA GLN A 25 -11.71 21.58 29.47
C GLN A 25 -11.11 21.37 30.87
N SER A 26 -10.33 20.31 31.10
CA SER A 26 -9.77 20.00 32.42
C SER A 26 -8.78 21.04 32.92
N PHE A 27 -8.09 21.73 32.02
CA PHE A 27 -7.02 22.69 32.37
C PHE A 27 -7.39 24.15 32.10
N GLY A 28 -8.59 24.44 31.60
CA GLY A 28 -9.02 25.81 31.31
C GLY A 28 -8.22 26.48 30.19
N VAL A 29 -7.76 25.69 29.21
CA VAL A 29 -6.95 26.15 28.07
C VAL A 29 -7.70 25.95 26.76
N THR A 30 -7.21 26.54 25.67
CA THR A 30 -7.68 26.28 24.31
C THR A 30 -6.66 25.40 23.58
N ILE A 31 -7.13 24.39 22.85
CA ILE A 31 -6.29 23.51 22.02
C ILE A 31 -6.87 23.48 20.61
N ASP A 32 -6.10 23.93 19.63
CA ASP A 32 -6.44 23.85 18.22
C ASP A 32 -5.82 22.60 17.58
N VAL A 33 -6.66 21.72 17.05
CA VAL A 33 -6.24 20.46 16.41
C VAL A 33 -6.23 20.61 14.90
N ALA A 34 -5.04 20.73 14.32
CA ALA A 34 -4.83 20.73 12.87
C ALA A 34 -4.30 19.36 12.39
N LEU A 35 -5.16 18.59 11.72
CA LEU A 35 -4.80 17.28 11.16
C LEU A 35 -4.67 17.38 9.64
N ARG A 36 -3.57 16.85 9.10
CA ARG A 36 -3.33 16.73 7.66
C ARG A 36 -3.26 15.25 7.29
N ARG A 37 -4.16 14.82 6.40
CA ARG A 37 -4.11 13.47 5.84
C ARG A 37 -2.97 13.36 4.84
N GLY A 38 -2.26 12.23 4.90
CA GLY A 38 -1.32 11.82 3.87
C GLY A 38 -2.03 11.04 2.77
N ASN A 39 -1.30 10.15 2.10
CA ASN A 39 -1.89 9.27 1.09
C ASN A 39 -3.06 8.45 1.67
N PRO A 40 -4.13 8.22 0.88
CA PRO A 40 -5.18 7.27 1.20
C PRO A 40 -4.63 5.85 1.38
N VAL A 41 -5.46 4.93 1.85
CA VAL A 41 -5.09 3.52 1.92
C VAL A 41 -4.96 2.94 0.51
N THR A 42 -3.80 2.39 0.16
CA THR A 42 -3.61 1.58 -1.06
C THR A 42 -4.39 0.28 -0.92
N ARG A 43 -5.62 0.25 -1.43
CA ARG A 43 -6.51 -0.90 -1.38
C ARG A 43 -6.76 -1.44 -2.78
N ASN A 44 -6.30 -2.66 -3.03
CA ASN A 44 -6.64 -3.36 -4.27
C ASN A 44 -8.13 -3.69 -4.28
N THR A 45 -8.77 -3.46 -5.42
CA THR A 45 -10.14 -3.92 -5.67
C THR A 45 -10.14 -5.45 -5.89
N PRO A 46 -11.19 -6.18 -5.42
CA PRO A 46 -11.18 -7.64 -5.43
C PRO A 46 -10.99 -8.27 -6.82
N GLU A 47 -11.64 -7.72 -7.85
CA GLU A 47 -11.59 -8.25 -9.22
C GLU A 47 -10.20 -8.07 -9.84
N GLU A 48 -9.62 -6.86 -9.72
CA GLU A 48 -8.28 -6.56 -10.23
C GLU A 48 -7.19 -7.33 -9.47
N ARG A 49 -7.40 -7.59 -8.17
CA ARG A 49 -6.53 -8.49 -7.40
C ARG A 49 -6.54 -9.91 -7.99
N GLU A 50 -7.70 -10.44 -8.37
CA GLU A 50 -7.78 -11.76 -8.99
C GLU A 50 -7.22 -11.78 -10.41
N LEU A 51 -7.44 -10.72 -11.21
CA LEU A 51 -6.80 -10.57 -12.52
C LEU A 51 -5.28 -10.56 -12.40
N ALA A 52 -4.74 -9.81 -11.44
CA ALA A 52 -3.32 -9.79 -11.14
C ALA A 52 -2.80 -11.19 -10.77
N ALA A 53 -3.50 -11.92 -9.90
CA ALA A 53 -3.12 -13.28 -9.52
C ALA A 53 -3.15 -14.26 -10.71
N ALA A 54 -4.19 -14.21 -11.53
CA ALA A 54 -4.30 -15.03 -12.74
C ALA A 54 -3.18 -14.72 -13.74
N SER A 55 -2.75 -13.45 -13.80
CA SER A 55 -1.65 -13.02 -14.67
C SER A 55 -0.30 -13.57 -14.24
N VAL A 56 -0.06 -13.68 -12.92
CA VAL A 56 1.13 -14.35 -12.36
C VAL A 56 1.15 -15.83 -12.76
N VAL A 57 0.04 -16.54 -12.56
CA VAL A 57 -0.08 -17.97 -12.91
C VAL A 57 0.15 -18.19 -14.41
N ALA A 58 -0.46 -17.36 -15.26
CA ALA A 58 -0.31 -17.49 -16.70
C ALA A 58 1.09 -17.14 -17.23
N ALA A 59 1.84 -16.31 -16.51
CA ALA A 59 3.24 -16.03 -16.79
C ALA A 59 4.17 -17.16 -16.29
N GLY A 60 3.65 -18.21 -15.65
CA GLY A 60 4.45 -19.29 -15.07
C GLY A 60 5.26 -18.86 -13.85
N LEU A 61 4.83 -17.80 -13.15
CA LEU A 61 5.55 -17.21 -12.02
C LEU A 61 4.99 -17.70 -10.67
N PRO A 62 5.81 -17.77 -9.62
CA PRO A 62 5.35 -18.12 -8.29
C PRO A 62 4.47 -17.00 -7.70
N LEU A 63 3.32 -17.37 -7.12
CA LEU A 63 2.40 -16.46 -6.47
C LEU A 63 2.39 -16.67 -4.96
N ARG A 64 2.57 -15.58 -4.21
CA ARG A 64 2.41 -15.53 -2.75
C ARG A 64 1.20 -14.68 -2.38
N ARG A 65 0.32 -15.18 -1.49
CA ARG A 65 -0.93 -14.50 -1.08
C ARG A 65 -1.07 -14.28 0.42
N ASP A 66 -0.24 -14.92 1.22
CA ASP A 66 -0.21 -14.86 2.69
C ASP A 66 0.57 -13.64 3.21
N MET A 67 0.42 -12.49 2.55
CA MET A 67 1.10 -11.27 2.97
C MET A 67 0.19 -10.39 3.82
N LEU A 68 0.71 -9.93 4.95
CA LEU A 68 0.04 -8.90 5.74
C LEU A 68 0.09 -7.55 4.99
N PRO A 69 -0.90 -6.67 5.18
CA PRO A 69 -0.82 -5.31 4.66
C PRO A 69 0.42 -4.57 5.21
N ALA A 70 1.10 -3.82 4.35
CA ALA A 70 2.24 -3.00 4.75
C ALA A 70 1.78 -1.65 5.32
N MET A 71 2.54 -1.11 6.29
CA MET A 71 2.31 0.23 6.85
C MET A 71 2.95 1.35 6.01
N THR A 72 3.69 0.99 4.96
CA THR A 72 4.29 1.92 3.99
C THR A 72 3.19 2.74 3.32
N GLY A 73 3.43 4.04 3.16
CA GLY A 73 2.55 4.90 2.37
C GLY A 73 2.98 4.87 0.91
N GLU A 74 2.02 4.65 0.01
CA GLU A 74 2.24 4.56 -1.44
C GLU A 74 1.26 5.50 -2.14
N ASP A 75 1.74 6.34 -3.07
CA ASP A 75 0.91 7.36 -3.72
C ASP A 75 0.04 6.80 -4.84
N PHE A 76 0.30 5.56 -5.28
CA PHE A 76 -0.59 4.80 -6.16
C PHE A 76 -2.03 4.70 -5.60
N ALA A 77 -2.20 4.84 -4.28
CA ALA A 77 -3.51 4.96 -3.63
C ALA A 77 -4.40 6.04 -4.26
N TRP A 78 -3.84 7.12 -4.80
CA TRP A 78 -4.59 8.19 -5.45
C TRP A 78 -5.17 7.76 -6.80
N TYR A 79 -4.48 6.92 -7.58
CA TYR A 79 -5.07 6.31 -8.78
C TYR A 79 -6.24 5.40 -8.41
N LEU A 80 -6.08 4.64 -7.32
CA LEU A 80 -7.12 3.73 -6.82
C LEU A 80 -8.38 4.44 -6.28
N GLN A 81 -8.31 5.74 -5.99
CA GLN A 81 -9.51 6.54 -5.69
C GLN A 81 -10.39 6.78 -6.93
N HIS A 82 -9.81 6.68 -8.12
CA HIS A 82 -10.49 7.06 -9.37
C HIS A 82 -10.80 5.85 -10.25
N ARG A 83 -10.03 4.77 -10.14
CA ARG A 83 -10.18 3.56 -10.95
C ARG A 83 -9.93 2.31 -10.11
N PRO A 84 -10.72 1.24 -10.33
CA PRO A 84 -10.36 -0.10 -9.84
C PRO A 84 -8.95 -0.48 -10.29
N GLY A 85 -8.20 -1.17 -9.44
CA GLY A 85 -6.81 -1.48 -9.70
C GLY A 85 -6.19 -2.38 -8.64
N ALA A 86 -5.02 -2.93 -8.99
CA ALA A 86 -4.21 -3.72 -8.09
C ALA A 86 -2.75 -3.24 -8.09
N PHE A 87 -2.24 -2.96 -6.90
CA PHE A 87 -0.84 -2.73 -6.61
C PHE A 87 -0.25 -3.99 -5.98
N VAL A 88 0.83 -4.52 -6.55
CA VAL A 88 1.39 -5.82 -6.15
C VAL A 88 2.85 -5.71 -5.77
N TRP A 89 3.28 -6.63 -4.91
CA TRP A 89 4.68 -6.79 -4.58
C TRP A 89 5.36 -7.68 -5.61
N ILE A 90 6.53 -7.25 -6.08
CA ILE A 90 7.45 -8.07 -6.88
C ILE A 90 8.61 -8.45 -5.94
N GLY A 91 8.85 -9.75 -5.79
CA GLY A 91 9.91 -10.24 -4.89
C GLY A 91 11.30 -9.84 -5.38
N ASN A 92 12.00 -8.99 -4.64
CA ASN A 92 13.29 -8.43 -5.04
C ASN A 92 14.50 -9.10 -4.36
N GLY A 93 14.36 -10.37 -3.96
CA GLY A 93 15.42 -11.11 -3.24
C GLY A 93 15.39 -10.93 -1.72
N PRO A 94 16.36 -11.54 -1.01
CA PRO A 94 16.44 -11.49 0.46
C PRO A 94 16.90 -10.13 0.98
N THR A 95 16.55 -9.83 2.24
CA THR A 95 17.03 -8.62 2.94
C THR A 95 18.50 -8.72 3.35
N GLU A 96 19.01 -9.94 3.55
CA GLU A 96 20.44 -10.20 3.70
C GLU A 96 21.12 -10.18 2.32
N GLY A 97 22.19 -9.40 2.17
CA GLY A 97 22.89 -9.26 0.89
C GLY A 97 22.20 -8.41 -0.20
N GLY A 98 20.94 -7.97 0.00
CA GLY A 98 20.22 -7.02 -0.88
C GLY A 98 19.54 -5.83 -0.17
N ARG A 99 19.45 -5.87 1.16
CA ARG A 99 18.85 -4.87 2.08
C ARG A 99 17.40 -4.47 1.75
N GLU A 100 16.76 -3.82 2.71
CA GLU A 100 15.40 -3.31 2.53
C GLU A 100 15.40 -2.00 1.76
N LEU A 101 14.23 -1.65 1.20
CA LEU A 101 13.99 -0.36 0.57
C LEU A 101 14.43 0.79 1.50
N HIS A 102 15.03 1.84 0.94
CA HIS A 102 15.58 3.01 1.65
C HIS A 102 16.85 2.75 2.49
N ASN A 103 17.44 1.56 2.42
CA ASN A 103 18.78 1.35 2.96
C ASN A 103 19.84 1.93 2.01
N SER A 104 20.90 2.56 2.54
CA SER A 104 21.99 3.10 1.71
C SER A 104 22.81 2.03 0.97
N ALA A 105 22.78 0.80 1.48
CA ALA A 105 23.36 -0.38 0.86
C ALA A 105 22.31 -1.24 0.14
N TYR A 106 21.16 -0.66 -0.22
CA TYR A 106 20.17 -1.32 -1.06
C TYR A 106 20.79 -1.67 -2.42
N ASP A 107 20.67 -2.95 -2.79
CA ASP A 107 21.14 -3.47 -4.07
C ASP A 107 19.95 -4.09 -4.80
N PHE A 108 19.67 -3.59 -6.00
CA PHE A 108 18.50 -4.02 -6.77
C PHE A 108 18.78 -5.37 -7.41
N ASN A 109 17.84 -6.32 -7.29
CA ASN A 109 18.02 -7.64 -7.89
C ASN A 109 17.65 -7.60 -9.39
N ASP A 110 18.59 -7.27 -10.27
CA ASP A 110 18.38 -7.22 -11.73
C ASP A 110 17.82 -8.53 -12.31
N ALA A 111 18.06 -9.68 -11.68
CA ALA A 111 17.53 -10.96 -12.12
C ALA A 111 15.99 -11.02 -12.06
N ILE A 112 15.32 -10.09 -11.37
CA ILE A 112 13.85 -10.02 -11.32
C ILE A 112 13.23 -9.36 -12.56
N LEU A 113 14.01 -8.59 -13.33
CA LEU A 113 13.48 -7.79 -14.44
C LEU A 113 12.72 -8.62 -15.48
N PRO A 114 13.20 -9.81 -15.94
CA PRO A 114 12.44 -10.63 -16.88
C PRO A 114 11.09 -11.11 -16.32
N ALA A 115 11.05 -11.49 -15.04
CA ALA A 115 9.82 -11.94 -14.38
C ALA A 115 8.82 -10.78 -14.21
N ALA A 116 9.30 -9.61 -13.79
CA ALA A 116 8.47 -8.40 -13.67
C ALA A 116 7.87 -7.99 -15.02
N ALA A 117 8.68 -7.98 -16.08
CA ALA A 117 8.23 -7.64 -17.43
C ALA A 117 7.21 -8.68 -17.96
N ALA A 118 7.46 -9.98 -17.76
CA ALA A 118 6.53 -11.04 -18.15
C ALA A 118 5.19 -10.92 -17.42
N TYR A 119 5.21 -10.61 -16.12
CA TYR A 119 4.01 -10.35 -15.33
C TYR A 119 3.20 -9.16 -15.90
N LEU A 120 3.83 -8.00 -16.11
CA LEU A 120 3.14 -6.82 -16.64
C LEU A 120 2.58 -7.06 -18.05
N ALA A 121 3.30 -7.78 -18.91
CA ALA A 121 2.80 -8.18 -20.23
C ALA A 121 1.59 -9.12 -20.13
N SER A 122 1.60 -10.05 -19.17
CA SER A 122 0.47 -10.96 -18.90
C SER A 122 -0.77 -10.20 -18.39
N VAL A 123 -0.57 -9.22 -17.50
CA VAL A 123 -1.64 -8.32 -17.02
C VAL A 123 -2.25 -7.55 -18.19
N ALA A 124 -1.43 -6.91 -19.03
CA ALA A 124 -1.91 -6.15 -20.17
C ALA A 124 -2.74 -7.01 -21.14
N LYS A 125 -2.26 -8.21 -21.48
CA LYS A 125 -3.00 -9.15 -22.34
C LYS A 125 -4.35 -9.55 -21.76
N ARG A 126 -4.43 -9.78 -20.45
CA ARG A 126 -5.67 -10.17 -19.77
C ARG A 126 -6.65 -9.03 -19.55
N ALA A 127 -6.14 -7.82 -19.39
CA ALA A 127 -6.98 -6.65 -19.20
C ALA A 127 -7.56 -6.13 -20.53
N LEU A 128 -6.93 -6.45 -21.66
CA LEU A 128 -7.29 -5.93 -22.99
C LEU A 128 -7.85 -6.97 -23.96
N GLY A 129 -7.65 -8.26 -23.70
CA GLY A 129 -8.13 -9.37 -24.52
C GLY A 129 -9.31 -10.07 -23.88
#